data_AF-A0A922M480-F1
#
_entry.id   AF-A0A922M480-F1
#
_cell.length_a   1.000
_cell.length_b   1.000
_cell.length_c   1.000
_cell.angle_alpha   90.00
_cell.angle_beta   90.00
_cell.angle_gamma   90.00
#
_symmetry.space_group_name_H-M   'P 1'
#
loop_
_entity.id
_entity.type
_entity.pdbx_description
1 polymer ?
#
loop_
_entity_poly.entity_id
_entity_poly.type
_entity_poly.pdbx_seq_one_letter_code
_entity_poly.pdbx_strand_id
1 'polypeptide(L)'
;MYVIIGSYGGVPVDLTQKHERSYLETFGYLKKGRPEVGNLQLMNNEHEYEDDYRIAIKTLQEFGGIPVTGEIDKATLMLMKQKRCGRPDREEDDDEHRRKKRFAVQGEKWKYTNLTWR
;
A
#
# COMPACT_ATOMS: atom_id res chain seq x y z
N MET A 1 17.61 -14.82 -44.31
CA MET A 1 17.28 -13.81 -43.28
C MET A 1 15.89 -14.13 -42.76
N TYR A 2 15.76 -14.69 -41.56
CA TYR A 2 14.47 -14.81 -40.87
C TYR A 2 14.67 -14.30 -39.45
N VAL A 3 13.89 -13.28 -39.12
CA VAL A 3 13.83 -12.61 -37.81
C VAL A 3 12.93 -13.45 -36.91
N ILE A 4 13.46 -13.98 -35.80
CA ILE A 4 12.64 -14.59 -34.75
C ILE A 4 12.33 -13.52 -33.71
N ILE A 5 11.13 -12.95 -33.87
CA ILE A 5 10.24 -12.37 -32.85
C ILE A 5 10.63 -12.66 -31.40
N GLY A 6 10.90 -11.60 -30.64
CA GLY A 6 11.12 -11.65 -29.20
C GLY A 6 9.89 -12.12 -28.45
N SER A 7 10.05 -13.20 -27.69
CA SER A 7 9.10 -13.67 -26.70
C SER A 7 9.09 -12.68 -25.53
N TYR A 8 8.08 -11.81 -25.47
CA TYR A 8 7.76 -11.12 -24.23
C TYR A 8 7.18 -12.17 -23.29
N GLY A 9 8.02 -12.73 -22.43
CA GLY A 9 7.60 -13.59 -21.33
C GLY A 9 6.57 -12.86 -20.49
N GLY A 10 5.30 -13.20 -20.67
CA GLY A 10 4.21 -12.74 -19.82
C GLY A 10 4.46 -13.26 -18.41
N VAL A 11 4.73 -12.34 -17.49
CA VAL A 11 4.75 -12.64 -16.06
C VAL A 11 3.34 -13.10 -15.69
N PRO A 12 3.16 -14.24 -14.99
CA PRO A 12 1.84 -14.71 -14.61
C PRO A 12 1.16 -13.67 -13.71
N VAL A 13 -0.07 -13.28 -14.08
CA VAL A 13 -0.90 -12.23 -13.46
C VAL A 13 -1.13 -12.46 -11.96
N ASP A 14 -1.05 -13.70 -11.49
CA ASP A 14 -1.24 -14.07 -10.09
C ASP A 14 -0.10 -13.57 -9.17
N LEU A 15 1.15 -13.56 -9.67
CA LEU A 15 2.29 -13.07 -8.91
C LEU A 15 2.29 -11.54 -8.76
N THR A 16 1.77 -10.82 -9.76
CA THR A 16 1.71 -9.35 -9.74
C THR A 16 0.68 -8.88 -8.72
N GLN A 17 -0.50 -9.52 -8.70
CA GLN A 17 -1.58 -9.20 -7.77
C GLN A 17 -1.18 -9.45 -6.31
N LYS A 18 -0.45 -10.54 -6.04
CA LYS A 18 0.09 -10.83 -4.69
C LYS A 18 1.13 -9.78 -4.25
N HIS A 19 2.03 -9.36 -5.15
CA HIS A 19 3.02 -8.33 -4.87
C HIS A 19 2.36 -6.96 -4.61
N GLU A 20 1.34 -6.62 -5.39
CA GLU A 20 0.59 -5.36 -5.24
C GLU A 20 -0.16 -5.29 -3.91
N ARG A 21 -0.84 -6.37 -3.53
CA ARG A 21 -1.50 -6.48 -2.22
C ARG A 21 -0.49 -6.36 -1.07
N SER A 22 0.64 -7.07 -1.15
CA SER A 22 1.69 -6.97 -0.12
C SER A 22 2.25 -5.55 0.02
N TYR A 23 2.35 -4.80 -1.08
CA TYR A 23 2.76 -3.41 -1.06
C TYR A 23 1.73 -2.55 -0.32
N LEU A 24 0.44 -2.67 -0.69
CA LEU A 24 -0.64 -1.90 -0.08
C LEU A 24 -0.78 -2.19 1.43
N GLU A 25 -0.55 -3.43 1.86
CA GLU A 25 -0.50 -3.78 3.29
C GLU A 25 0.69 -3.14 4.01
N THR A 26 1.89 -3.17 3.40
CA THR A 26 3.11 -2.65 4.03
C THR A 26 3.04 -1.14 4.26
N PHE A 27 2.40 -0.41 3.33
CA PHE A 27 2.27 1.05 3.41
C PHE A 27 1.00 1.53 4.14
N GLY A 28 0.18 0.60 4.64
CA GLY A 28 -1.00 0.90 5.46
C GLY A 28 -2.25 1.31 4.66
N TYR A 29 -2.30 0.99 3.37
CA TYR A 29 -3.49 1.23 2.54
C TYR A 29 -4.52 0.10 2.64
N LEU A 30 -4.07 -1.13 2.91
CA LEU A 30 -4.94 -2.30 3.08
C LEU A 30 -4.76 -2.89 4.49
N LYS A 31 -5.86 -3.21 5.17
CA LYS A 31 -5.81 -3.87 6.48
C LYS A 31 -5.29 -5.30 6.31
N LYS A 32 -4.14 -5.61 6.92
CA LYS A 32 -3.61 -6.96 6.94
C LYS A 32 -4.57 -7.88 7.72
N GLY A 33 -5.02 -8.97 7.10
CA GLY A 33 -5.78 -9.99 7.80
C GLY A 33 -4.99 -10.50 9.01
N ARG A 34 -5.58 -10.46 10.22
CA ARG A 34 -4.92 -10.97 11.42
C ARG A 34 -4.72 -12.49 11.30
N PRO A 35 -3.51 -13.02 11.44
CA PRO A 35 -3.29 -14.46 11.38
C PRO A 35 -3.82 -15.21 12.62
N GLU A 36 -4.04 -14.54 13.76
CA GLU A 36 -4.58 -15.16 14.99
C GLU A 36 -6.04 -15.61 14.86
N VAL A 37 -6.80 -14.98 13.97
CA VAL A 37 -8.19 -15.32 13.66
C VAL A 37 -8.19 -16.27 12.47
N GLY A 38 -7.80 -17.53 12.72
CA GLY A 38 -7.78 -18.56 11.70
C GLY A 38 -9.09 -18.61 10.91
N ASN A 39 -9.00 -18.30 9.62
CA ASN A 39 -9.92 -18.63 8.51
C ASN A 39 -11.39 -18.17 8.63
N LEU A 40 -11.85 -17.64 9.77
CA LEU A 40 -13.26 -17.39 10.04
C LEU A 40 -13.80 -16.06 9.48
N GLN A 41 -12.92 -15.08 9.24
CA GLN A 41 -13.33 -13.75 8.74
C GLN A 41 -13.12 -13.56 7.24
N LEU A 42 -12.42 -14.47 6.57
CA LEU A 42 -12.13 -14.34 5.13
C LEU A 42 -13.31 -14.79 4.24
N MET A 43 -14.24 -15.62 4.74
CA MET A 43 -15.28 -16.27 3.90
C MET A 43 -16.57 -15.47 3.70
N ASN A 44 -16.85 -14.42 4.50
CA ASN A 44 -18.11 -13.69 4.42
C ASN A 44 -17.99 -12.32 3.73
N ASN A 45 -16.77 -11.90 3.39
CA ASN A 45 -16.42 -10.52 3.03
C ASN A 45 -15.65 -10.44 1.70
N GLU A 46 -15.80 -11.40 0.79
CA GLU A 46 -15.07 -11.38 -0.50
C GLU A 46 -15.40 -10.13 -1.34
N HIS A 47 -16.67 -9.73 -1.38
CA HIS A 47 -17.09 -8.48 -2.02
C HIS A 47 -16.56 -7.22 -1.30
N GLU A 48 -16.56 -7.23 0.03
CA GLU A 48 -16.00 -6.13 0.84
C GLU A 48 -14.48 -6.02 0.65
N TYR A 49 -13.79 -7.15 0.46
CA TYR A 49 -12.35 -7.23 0.23
C TYR A 49 -11.92 -6.66 -1.13
N GLU A 50 -12.67 -6.94 -2.20
CA GLU A 50 -12.43 -6.34 -3.52
C GLU A 50 -12.73 -4.83 -3.52
N ASP A 51 -13.75 -4.40 -2.78
CA ASP A 51 -14.05 -2.98 -2.59
C ASP A 51 -12.94 -2.25 -1.80
N ASP A 52 -12.45 -2.85 -0.71
CA ASP A 52 -11.32 -2.33 0.07
C ASP A 52 -10.04 -2.24 -0.76
N TYR A 53 -9.76 -3.24 -1.60
CA TYR A 53 -8.60 -3.23 -2.50
C TYR A 53 -8.66 -2.06 -3.49
N ARG A 54 -9.82 -1.83 -4.10
CA ARG A 54 -10.03 -0.72 -5.04
C ARG A 54 -9.92 0.63 -4.34
N ILE A 55 -10.43 0.77 -3.11
CA ILE A 55 -10.27 1.98 -2.28
C ILE A 55 -8.79 2.21 -1.95
N ALA A 56 -8.05 1.17 -1.59
CA ALA A 56 -6.61 1.23 -1.33
C ALA A 56 -5.82 1.73 -2.54
N ILE A 57 -6.17 1.28 -3.76
CA ILE A 57 -5.52 1.78 -4.98
C ILE A 57 -5.84 3.25 -5.21
N LYS A 58 -7.10 3.66 -5.06
CA LYS A 58 -7.48 5.07 -5.25
C LYS A 58 -6.73 5.99 -4.30
N THR A 59 -6.63 5.61 -3.02
CA THR A 59 -5.90 6.40 -2.02
C THR A 59 -4.40 6.45 -2.28
N LEU A 60 -3.80 5.37 -2.79
CA LEU A 60 -2.41 5.38 -3.26
C LEU A 60 -2.22 6.34 -4.44
N GLN A 61 -3.15 6.34 -5.39
CA GLN A 61 -3.11 7.23 -6.57
C GLN A 61 -3.25 8.70 -6.17
N GLU A 62 -4.17 9.01 -5.25
CA GLU A 62 -4.31 10.35 -4.65
C GLU A 62 -3.02 10.79 -3.96
N PHE A 63 -2.40 9.90 -3.17
CA PHE A 63 -1.14 10.20 -2.48
C PHE A 63 0.02 10.41 -3.46
N GLY A 64 0.06 9.62 -4.52
CA GLY A 64 1.04 9.72 -5.60
C GLY A 64 0.82 10.92 -6.54
N GLY A 65 -0.31 11.62 -6.42
CA GLY A 65 -0.67 12.72 -7.32
C GLY A 65 -0.90 12.27 -8.78
N ILE A 66 -1.24 11.00 -9.00
CA ILE A 66 -1.56 10.44 -10.32
C ILE A 66 -3.08 10.35 -10.51
N PRO A 67 -3.57 10.21 -11.75
CA PRO A 67 -5.00 10.07 -12.00
C PRO A 67 -5.62 8.90 -11.22
N VAL A 68 -6.74 9.17 -10.55
CA VAL A 68 -7.44 8.19 -9.72
C VAL A 68 -8.35 7.34 -10.58
N THR A 69 -7.90 6.12 -10.91
CA THR A 69 -8.65 5.13 -11.69
C THR A 69 -9.22 4.04 -10.79
N GLY A 70 -8.51 3.70 -9.71
CA GLY A 70 -8.82 2.56 -8.84
C GLY A 70 -8.33 1.22 -9.40
N GLU A 71 -7.55 1.24 -10.48
CA GLU A 71 -6.91 0.08 -11.08
C GLU A 71 -5.39 0.24 -11.12
N ILE A 72 -4.67 -0.88 -11.26
CA ILE A 72 -3.21 -0.87 -11.34
C ILE A 72 -2.78 -0.51 -12.76
N ASP A 73 -2.71 0.79 -13.03
CA ASP A 73 -2.21 1.32 -14.29
C ASP A 73 -0.67 1.26 -14.36
N LYS A 74 -0.12 1.45 -15.57
CA LYS A 74 1.33 1.60 -15.78
C LYS A 74 1.93 2.71 -14.92
N ALA A 75 1.19 3.80 -14.73
CA ALA A 75 1.60 4.91 -13.85
C ALA A 75 1.65 4.48 -12.38
N THR A 76 0.64 3.75 -11.90
CA THR A 76 0.60 3.17 -10.56
C THR A 76 1.77 2.19 -10.34
N LEU A 77 2.08 1.34 -11.32
CA LEU A 77 3.22 0.42 -11.26
C LEU A 77 4.57 1.15 -11.22
N MET A 78 4.72 2.23 -11.98
CA MET A 78 5.94 3.06 -11.93
C MET A 78 6.09 3.72 -10.55
N LEU A 79 5.00 4.21 -9.99
CA LEU A 79 4.97 4.80 -8.66
C LEU A 79 5.40 3.78 -7.59
N MET A 80 4.85 2.55 -7.62
CA MET A 80 5.20 1.49 -6.66
C MET A 80 6.66 1.02 -6.79
N LYS A 81 7.26 1.11 -7.98
CA LYS A 81 8.65 0.73 -8.24
C LYS A 81 9.66 1.80 -7.81
N GLN A 82 9.22 3.03 -7.57
CA GLN A 82 10.11 4.11 -7.20
C GLN A 82 10.72 3.86 -5.81
N LYS A 83 12.04 4.12 -5.67
CA LYS A 83 12.73 4.00 -4.38
C LYS A 83 12.08 4.94 -3.35
N ARG A 84 11.67 4.39 -2.21
CA ARG A 84 10.89 5.07 -1.15
C ARG A 84 11.42 4.66 0.23
N CYS A 85 11.09 5.45 1.27
CA CYS A 85 11.33 5.08 2.66
C CYS A 85 10.36 3.97 3.13
N GLY A 86 10.82 3.03 3.94
CA GLY A 86 9.97 1.93 4.45
C GLY A 86 8.93 2.34 5.50
N ARG A 87 8.64 3.63 5.65
CA ARG A 87 7.66 4.14 6.60
C ARG A 87 6.27 4.05 5.95
N PRO A 88 5.23 3.58 6.65
CA PRO A 88 3.87 3.56 6.11
C PRO A 88 3.37 4.99 5.85
N ASP A 89 2.57 5.13 4.80
CA ASP A 89 2.00 6.42 4.38
C ASP A 89 0.77 6.79 5.23
N ARG A 90 0.05 5.78 5.74
CA ARG A 90 -1.08 5.94 6.66
C ARG A 90 -0.82 5.17 7.94
N GLU A 91 -1.17 5.76 9.08
CA GLU A 91 -1.12 5.09 10.38
C GLU A 91 -2.36 4.18 10.52
N GLU A 92 -2.21 3.02 11.15
CA GLU A 92 -3.32 2.05 11.33
C GLU A 92 -4.51 2.63 12.13
N ASP A 93 -4.25 3.67 12.94
CA ASP A 93 -5.22 4.38 13.78
C ASP A 93 -5.85 5.61 13.10
N ASP A 94 -5.77 5.74 11.77
CA ASP A 94 -6.42 6.82 11.00
C ASP A 94 -7.95 6.62 10.90
N ASP A 95 -8.60 6.28 12.01
CA ASP A 95 -10.06 6.25 12.14
C ASP A 95 -10.61 7.66 11.85
N GLU A 96 -11.28 7.83 10.72
CA GLU A 96 -11.93 9.09 10.35
C GLU A 96 -12.95 9.58 11.41
N HIS A 97 -13.46 8.65 12.22
CA HIS A 97 -14.42 8.94 13.28
C HIS A 97 -13.79 9.52 14.56
N ARG A 98 -12.45 9.57 14.69
CA ARG A 98 -11.77 10.19 15.83
C ARG A 98 -11.32 11.60 15.49
N ARG A 99 -11.56 12.56 16.40
CA ARG A 99 -11.05 13.93 16.27
C ARG A 99 -9.52 13.92 16.18
N LYS A 100 -8.98 14.17 14.99
CA LYS A 100 -7.53 14.26 14.76
C LYS A 100 -6.95 15.44 15.56
N LYS A 101 -5.84 15.21 16.27
CA LYS A 101 -5.06 16.31 16.85
C LYS A 101 -4.48 17.12 15.70
N ARG A 102 -4.59 18.46 15.76
CA ARG A 102 -4.08 19.39 14.73
C ARG A 102 -2.56 19.29 14.52
N PHE A 103 -1.87 18.72 15.50
CA PHE A 103 -0.45 18.45 15.45
C PHE A 103 -0.25 16.97 15.74
N ALA A 104 0.51 16.32 14.87
CA ALA A 104 1.12 15.06 15.20
C ALA A 104 2.18 15.39 16.26
N VAL A 105 1.94 15.07 17.53
CA VAL A 105 3.05 14.89 18.48
C VAL A 105 3.71 13.57 18.09
N GLN A 106 4.30 13.54 16.89
CA GLN A 106 5.06 12.39 16.41
C GLN A 106 6.37 12.41 17.18
N GLY A 107 6.39 11.62 18.26
CA GLY A 107 7.61 11.27 18.99
C GLY A 107 7.71 11.82 20.41
N GLU A 108 8.47 11.08 21.23
CA GLU A 108 9.16 11.66 22.37
C GLU A 108 10.09 12.75 21.84
N LYS A 109 9.78 14.01 22.15
CA LYS A 109 10.70 15.11 21.92
C LYS A 109 12.02 14.76 22.61
N TRP A 110 13.13 14.85 21.88
CA TRP A 110 14.45 14.74 22.48
C TRP A 110 14.54 15.67 23.69
N LYS A 111 14.81 15.09 24.87
CA LYS A 111 14.89 15.86 26.12
C LYS A 111 16.03 16.88 26.09
N TYR A 112 17.05 16.63 25.28
CA TYR A 112 18.24 17.46 25.12
C TYR A 112 18.47 17.74 23.63
N THR A 113 19.05 18.91 23.33
CA THR A 113 19.34 19.36 21.96
C THR A 113 20.71 18.91 21.46
N ASN A 114 21.59 18.44 22.35
CA ASN A 114 22.92 17.94 22.01
C ASN A 114 22.83 16.47 21.59
N LEU A 115 22.40 16.24 20.35
CA LEU A 115 22.25 14.89 19.78
C LEU A 115 23.61 14.37 19.32
N THR A 116 23.95 13.14 19.72
CA THR A 116 25.13 12.41 19.25
C THR A 116 24.68 11.14 18.51
N TRP A 117 25.36 10.79 17.42
CA TRP A 117 25.10 9.61 16.61
C TRP A 117 26.39 8.78 16.46
N ARG A 118 26.27 7.49 16.15
CA ARG A 118 27.38 6.58 15.83
C ARG A 118 27.13 5.92 14.49
#